data_AF-Q6WCC3-F1
#
_entry.id   AF-Q6WCC3-F1
#
_cell.length_a   1.000
_cell.length_b   1.000
_cell.length_c   1.000
_cell.angle_alpha   90.00
_cell.angle_beta   90.00
_cell.angle_gamma   90.00
#
_symmetry.space_group_name_H-M   'P 1'
#
loop_
_entity.id
_entity.type
_entity.pdbx_description
1 polymer ?
#
loop_
_entity_poly.entity_id
_entity_poly.type
_entity_poly.pdbx_seq_one_letter_code
_entity_poly.pdbx_strand_id
1 'polypeptide(L)'
;VKTTRIAEAIAGIRLYINRALNGIELSAMAEVRGRQFFTDWDTFNKRYSTWAGVSELVYYPENYLDPTVRIGQTGMMDTLLQSVSQSSINRDTVEDAFKTYLTTFEQIANLNTVSGYHDNASMTQGTTWYVGRSITDQT
;
A
#
# COMPACT_ATOMS: atom_id res chain seq x y z
N VAL A 1 20.35 -8.37 35.03
CA VAL A 1 20.11 -7.75 33.70
C VAL A 1 19.99 -6.25 33.90
N LYS A 2 20.57 -5.42 33.03
CA LYS A 2 20.53 -3.94 33.15
C LYS A 2 19.52 -3.36 32.15
N THR A 3 18.63 -2.49 32.60
CA THR A 3 17.60 -1.80 31.81
C THR A 3 17.49 -0.34 32.25
N THR A 4 16.94 0.53 31.40
CA THR A 4 16.56 1.89 31.80
C THR A 4 15.15 1.90 32.39
N ARG A 5 14.85 2.89 33.24
CA ARG A 5 13.52 3.04 33.85
C ARG A 5 12.39 3.13 32.82
N ILE A 6 12.61 3.89 31.73
CA ILE A 6 11.63 4.05 30.66
C ILE A 6 11.41 2.72 29.91
N ALA A 7 12.48 1.99 29.59
CA ALA A 7 12.37 0.71 28.90
C ALA A 7 11.60 -0.33 29.74
N GLU A 8 11.80 -0.35 31.05
CA GLU A 8 11.07 -1.23 31.96
C GLU A 8 9.59 -0.85 32.07
N ALA A 9 9.27 0.44 32.15
CA ALA A 9 7.89 0.93 32.14
C ALA A 9 7.16 0.55 30.83
N ILE A 10 7.82 0.74 29.67
CA ILE A 10 7.28 0.34 28.36
C ILE A 10 7.02 -1.17 28.34
N ALA A 11 7.97 -1.99 28.83
CA ALA A 11 7.81 -3.43 28.85
C ALA A 11 6.63 -3.87 29.75
N GLY A 12 6.45 -3.23 30.91
CA GLY A 12 5.34 -3.48 31.83
C GLY A 12 3.98 -3.15 31.21
N ILE A 13 3.83 -1.96 30.62
CA ILE A 13 2.59 -1.55 29.95
C ILE A 13 2.30 -2.48 28.76
N ARG A 14 3.31 -2.82 27.97
CA ARG A 14 3.18 -3.76 26.85
C ARG A 14 2.69 -5.13 27.31
N LEU A 15 3.22 -5.65 28.42
CA LEU A 15 2.76 -6.93 28.98
C LEU A 15 1.29 -6.85 29.40
N TYR A 16 0.90 -5.77 30.09
CA TYR A 16 -0.49 -5.54 30.48
C TYR A 16 -1.43 -5.50 29.26
N ILE A 17 -1.11 -4.71 28.24
CA ILE A 17 -1.92 -4.61 27.02
C ILE A 17 -2.07 -5.98 26.35
N ASN A 18 -0.99 -6.75 26.22
CA ASN A 18 -1.08 -8.10 25.66
C ASN A 18 -2.00 -9.01 26.48
N ARG A 19 -1.93 -8.97 27.81
CA ARG A 19 -2.80 -9.78 28.68
C ARG A 19 -4.27 -9.35 28.58
N ALA A 20 -4.53 -8.05 28.52
CA ALA A 20 -5.87 -7.50 28.36
C ALA A 20 -6.50 -7.84 27.00
N LEU A 21 -5.74 -7.74 25.91
CA LEU A 21 -6.22 -8.10 24.57
C LEU A 21 -6.46 -9.61 24.42
N ASN A 22 -5.65 -10.45 25.09
CA ASN A 22 -5.84 -11.90 25.13
C ASN A 22 -6.91 -12.37 26.14
N GLY A 23 -7.63 -11.45 26.79
CA GLY A 23 -8.72 -11.78 27.71
C GLY A 23 -8.27 -12.38 29.05
N ILE A 24 -6.99 -12.26 29.40
CA ILE A 24 -6.45 -12.74 30.68
C ILE A 24 -6.83 -11.77 31.82
N GLU A 25 -6.89 -10.47 31.53
CA GLU A 25 -7.34 -9.46 32.51
C GLU A 25 -8.87 -9.29 32.45
N LEU A 26 -9.55 -9.61 33.54
CA LEU A 26 -11.02 -9.65 33.63
C LEU A 26 -11.70 -8.27 33.54
N SER A 27 -10.97 -7.18 33.77
CA SER A 27 -11.49 -5.81 33.85
C SER A 27 -11.33 -4.98 32.57
N ALA A 28 -10.84 -5.57 31.48
CA ALA A 28 -10.60 -4.82 30.24
C ALA A 28 -11.92 -4.45 29.52
N MET A 29 -12.21 -3.14 29.43
CA MET A 29 -13.41 -2.62 28.75
C MET A 29 -13.40 -2.97 27.25
N ALA A 30 -14.47 -3.59 26.76
CA ALA A 30 -14.59 -4.01 25.36
C ALA A 30 -14.53 -2.84 24.37
N GLU A 31 -15.15 -1.70 24.71
CA GLU A 31 -15.13 -0.48 23.88
C GLU A 31 -13.72 0.06 23.66
N VAL A 32 -12.85 -0.05 24.67
CA VAL A 32 -11.46 0.41 24.55
C VAL A 32 -10.68 -0.50 23.62
N ARG A 33 -10.91 -1.83 23.68
CA ARG A 33 -10.24 -2.82 22.83
C ARG A 33 -10.54 -2.63 21.33
N GLY A 34 -11.69 -2.06 20.98
CA GLY A 34 -12.07 -1.78 19.60
C GLY A 34 -11.47 -0.50 19.00
N ARG A 35 -10.70 0.29 19.77
CA ARG A 35 -10.08 1.52 19.25
C ARG A 35 -8.94 1.18 18.29
N GLN A 36 -8.74 2.03 17.28
CA GLN A 36 -7.73 1.86 16.23
C GLN A 36 -6.33 1.49 16.77
N PHE A 37 -5.89 2.13 17.86
CA PHE A 37 -4.59 1.82 18.48
C PHE A 37 -4.42 0.33 18.85
N PHE A 38 -5.50 -0.31 19.31
CA PHE A 38 -5.49 -1.72 19.70
C PHE A 38 -5.78 -2.65 18.53
N THR A 39 -6.59 -2.22 17.55
CA THR A 39 -6.74 -2.93 16.27
C THR A 39 -5.40 -3.05 15.55
N ASP A 40 -4.59 -2.00 15.59
CA ASP A 40 -3.25 -1.94 15.00
C ASP A 40 -2.14 -2.43 15.94
N TRP A 41 -2.49 -3.02 17.09
CA TRP A 41 -1.52 -3.37 18.12
C TRP A 41 -0.45 -4.33 17.62
N ASP A 42 -0.85 -5.50 17.13
CA ASP A 42 0.10 -6.54 16.74
C ASP A 42 0.92 -6.16 15.50
N THR A 43 0.33 -5.38 14.59
CA THR A 43 0.98 -4.93 13.35
C THR A 43 1.95 -3.78 13.60
N PHE A 44 1.56 -2.77 14.38
CA PHE A 44 2.29 -1.50 14.48
C PHE A 44 2.61 -1.08 15.92
N ASN A 45 1.64 -1.08 16.82
CA ASN A 45 1.78 -0.35 18.11
C ASN A 45 2.47 -1.15 19.23
N LYS A 46 2.62 -2.48 19.08
CA LYS A 46 3.18 -3.37 20.11
C LYS A 46 4.69 -3.22 20.32
N ARG A 47 5.42 -2.85 19.27
CA ARG A 47 6.88 -2.66 19.32
C ARG A 47 7.19 -1.19 19.06
N TYR A 48 8.11 -0.64 19.84
CA TYR A 48 8.53 0.75 19.67
C TYR A 48 9.04 1.04 18.25
N SER A 49 9.81 0.12 17.66
CA SER A 49 10.40 0.31 16.33
C SER A 49 9.35 0.42 15.21
N THR A 50 8.31 -0.41 15.25
CA THR A 50 7.23 -0.37 14.25
C THR A 50 6.33 0.84 14.45
N TRP A 51 6.03 1.19 15.70
CA TRP A 51 5.29 2.40 16.03
C TRP A 51 6.00 3.67 15.58
N ALA A 52 7.32 3.76 15.86
CA ALA A 52 8.14 4.88 15.44
C ALA A 52 8.19 4.98 13.92
N GLY A 53 8.39 3.85 13.23
CA GLY A 53 8.43 3.83 11.75
C GLY A 53 7.12 4.29 11.11
N VAL A 54 5.96 3.83 11.58
CA VAL A 54 4.65 4.30 11.06
C VAL A 54 4.43 5.78 11.38
N SER A 55 4.87 6.24 12.55
CA SER A 55 4.77 7.65 12.93
C SER A 55 5.67 8.53 12.05
N GLU A 56 6.90 8.08 11.76
CA GLU A 56 7.86 8.77 10.90
C GLU A 56 7.43 8.77 9.43
N LEU A 57 6.80 7.70 8.95
CA LEU A 57 6.32 7.58 7.56
C LEU A 57 5.41 8.75 7.14
N VAL A 58 4.64 9.32 8.08
CA VAL A 58 3.78 10.48 7.80
C VAL A 58 4.59 11.77 7.56
N TYR A 59 5.75 11.90 8.20
CA TYR A 59 6.59 13.10 8.13
C TYR A 59 7.74 12.99 7.12
N TYR A 60 8.27 11.78 6.94
CA TYR A 60 9.42 11.47 6.11
C TYR A 60 9.14 10.26 5.20
N PRO A 61 8.12 10.34 4.32
CA PRO A 61 7.77 9.24 3.43
C PRO A 61 8.92 8.85 2.50
N GLU A 62 9.78 9.80 2.13
CA GLU A 62 10.95 9.57 1.28
C GLU A 62 11.93 8.52 1.82
N ASN A 63 11.98 8.34 3.14
CA ASN A 63 12.80 7.29 3.76
C ASN A 63 12.29 5.87 3.45
N TYR A 64 11.04 5.74 3.00
CA TYR A 64 10.36 4.48 2.73
C TYR A 64 9.97 4.30 1.26
N LEU A 65 10.23 5.30 0.41
CA LEU A 65 9.94 5.22 -1.02
C LEU A 65 10.98 4.35 -1.72
N ASP A 66 10.52 3.29 -2.37
CA ASP A 66 11.30 2.53 -3.33
C ASP A 66 10.77 2.80 -4.75
N PRO A 67 11.56 3.42 -5.65
CA PRO A 67 11.13 3.69 -7.03
C PRO A 67 10.76 2.44 -7.83
N THR A 68 11.24 1.26 -7.40
CA THR A 68 11.02 -0.01 -8.10
C THR A 68 9.76 -0.75 -7.63
N VAL A 69 9.24 -0.44 -6.44
CA VAL A 69 8.07 -1.11 -5.87
C VAL A 69 7.07 -0.08 -5.34
N ARG A 70 5.95 0.08 -6.06
CA ARG A 70 4.88 1.01 -5.68
C ARG A 70 3.53 0.30 -5.56
N ILE A 71 2.80 0.54 -4.47
CA ILE A 71 1.40 0.09 -4.38
C ILE A 71 0.58 0.80 -5.47
N GLY A 72 -0.21 0.04 -6.23
CA GLY A 72 -0.95 0.57 -7.38
C GLY A 72 -0.07 0.80 -8.63
N GLN A 73 1.11 0.18 -8.69
CA GLN A 73 1.90 0.11 -9.91
C GLN A 73 1.14 -0.63 -11.01
N THR A 74 1.16 -0.07 -12.23
CA THR A 74 0.51 -0.65 -13.40
C THR A 74 1.36 -1.78 -13.98
N GLY A 75 0.75 -2.80 -14.57
CA GLY A 75 1.48 -3.88 -15.23
C GLY A 75 2.47 -3.43 -16.33
N MET A 76 2.20 -2.30 -17.00
CA MET A 76 3.14 -1.69 -17.95
C MET A 76 4.47 -1.26 -17.30
N MET A 77 4.41 -0.77 -16.07
CA MET A 77 5.59 -0.35 -15.31
C MET A 77 6.35 -1.58 -14.77
N ASP A 78 5.65 -2.65 -14.39
CA ASP A 78 6.28 -3.91 -13.99
C ASP A 78 7.06 -4.54 -15.15
N THR A 79 6.49 -4.47 -16.37
CA THR A 79 7.17 -4.94 -17.59
C THR A 79 8.40 -4.09 -17.90
N LEU A 80 8.28 -2.76 -17.79
CA LEU A 80 9.42 -1.86 -17.95
C LEU A 80 10.55 -2.19 -16.95
N LEU A 81 10.20 -2.35 -15.67
CA LEU A 81 11.15 -2.70 -14.61
C LEU A 81 11.83 -4.04 -14.91
N GLN A 82 11.08 -5.05 -15.36
CA GLN A 82 11.63 -6.35 -15.74
C GLN A 82 12.61 -6.24 -16.91
N SER A 83 12.28 -5.45 -17.93
CA SER A 83 13.15 -5.24 -19.10
C SER A 83 14.46 -4.55 -18.73
N VAL A 84 14.42 -3.52 -17.88
CA VAL A 84 15.63 -2.79 -17.46
C VAL A 84 16.42 -3.50 -16.37
N SER A 85 15.86 -4.52 -15.71
CA SER A 85 16.57 -5.29 -14.68
C SER A 85 17.48 -6.39 -15.25
N GLN A 86 17.55 -6.55 -16.57
CA GLN A 86 18.40 -7.54 -17.23
C GLN A 86 19.89 -7.11 -17.23
N SER A 87 20.81 -8.08 -17.22
CA SER A 87 22.24 -7.92 -16.89
C SER A 87 23.06 -6.95 -17.75
N SER A 88 22.55 -6.44 -18.87
CA SER A 88 23.23 -5.44 -19.70
C SER A 88 22.34 -4.20 -19.90
N ILE A 89 22.35 -3.32 -18.90
CA ILE A 89 21.75 -1.99 -19.02
C ILE A 89 22.71 -1.12 -19.81
N ASN A 90 22.35 -0.80 -21.04
CA ASN A 90 23.01 0.20 -21.87
C ASN A 90 21.95 1.15 -22.42
N ARG A 91 22.38 2.21 -23.12
CA ARG A 91 21.47 3.23 -23.64
C ARG A 91 20.40 2.62 -24.56
N ASP A 92 20.79 1.70 -25.42
CA ASP A 92 19.91 1.11 -26.44
C ASP A 92 18.85 0.21 -25.77
N THR A 93 19.25 -0.63 -24.80
CA THR A 93 18.31 -1.50 -24.07
C THR A 93 17.31 -0.70 -23.23
N VAL A 94 17.73 0.42 -22.65
CA VAL A 94 16.82 1.32 -21.91
C VAL A 94 15.88 2.05 -22.87
N GLU A 95 16.38 2.52 -24.02
CA GLU A 95 15.56 3.21 -25.01
C GLU A 95 14.47 2.29 -25.58
N ASP A 96 14.81 1.05 -25.90
CA ASP A 96 13.86 0.06 -26.42
C ASP A 96 12.82 -0.37 -25.38
N ALA A 97 13.24 -0.54 -24.12
CA ALA A 97 12.31 -0.79 -23.02
C ALA A 97 11.33 0.38 -22.83
N PHE A 98 11.83 1.62 -22.94
CA PHE A 98 11.01 2.82 -22.84
C PHE A 98 10.02 2.96 -24.02
N LYS A 99 10.45 2.66 -25.25
CA LYS A 99 9.54 2.60 -26.42
C LYS A 99 8.42 1.59 -26.21
N THR A 100 8.75 0.39 -25.69
CA THR A 100 7.76 -0.65 -25.40
C THR A 100 6.73 -0.16 -24.36
N TYR A 101 7.20 0.53 -23.31
CA TYR A 101 6.32 1.18 -22.35
C TYR A 101 5.38 2.20 -23.01
N LEU A 102 5.91 3.08 -23.87
CA LEU A 102 5.11 4.08 -24.58
C LEU A 102 4.06 3.47 -25.50
N THR A 103 4.39 2.40 -26.23
CA THR A 103 3.42 1.69 -27.08
C THR A 103 2.25 1.14 -26.26
N THR A 104 2.54 0.53 -25.11
CA THR A 104 1.50 -0.02 -24.23
C THR A 104 0.67 1.10 -23.60
N PHE A 105 1.32 2.22 -23.24
CA PHE A 105 0.66 3.41 -22.72
C PHE A 105 -0.29 4.01 -23.75
N GLU A 106 0.12 4.12 -25.02
CA GLU A 106 -0.71 4.64 -26.12
C GLU A 106 -2.00 3.82 -26.29
N GLN A 107 -1.92 2.49 -26.18
CA GLN A 107 -3.10 1.63 -26.29
C GLN A 107 -4.14 1.91 -25.21
N ILE A 108 -3.70 2.18 -23.98
CA ILE A 108 -4.59 2.47 -22.84
C ILE A 108 -5.11 3.91 -22.88
N ALA A 109 -4.24 4.86 -23.23
CA ALA A 109 -4.59 6.27 -23.31
C ALA A 109 -5.67 6.55 -24.38
N ASN A 110 -5.71 5.71 -25.42
CA ASN A 110 -6.64 5.82 -26.53
C ASN A 110 -7.90 4.94 -26.39
N LEU A 111 -8.23 4.45 -25.19
CA LEU A 111 -9.47 3.68 -24.99
C LEU A 111 -10.71 4.57 -25.17
N ASN A 112 -11.65 4.12 -26.00
CA ASN A 112 -12.96 4.77 -26.17
C ASN A 112 -13.99 4.12 -25.24
N THR A 113 -14.65 4.92 -24.41
CA THR A 113 -15.76 4.44 -23.57
C THR A 113 -16.96 4.06 -24.43
N VAL A 114 -17.40 2.79 -24.33
CA VAL A 114 -18.52 2.24 -25.11
C VAL A 114 -19.81 2.29 -24.30
N SER A 115 -19.74 1.93 -23.02
CA SER A 115 -20.89 1.88 -22.13
C SER A 115 -20.43 2.05 -20.68
N GLY A 116 -21.40 2.27 -19.80
CA GLY A 116 -21.18 2.29 -18.37
C GLY A 116 -22.41 1.81 -17.61
N TYR A 117 -22.17 1.41 -16.36
CA TYR A 117 -23.20 0.98 -15.41
C TYR A 117 -22.95 1.63 -14.06
N HIS A 118 -24.01 2.02 -13.37
CA HIS A 118 -23.96 2.61 -12.04
C HIS A 118 -24.75 1.72 -11.07
N ASP A 119 -24.15 1.33 -9.95
CA ASP A 119 -24.78 0.39 -9.00
C ASP A 119 -25.87 1.02 -8.13
N ASN A 120 -25.89 2.35 -8.02
CA ASN A 120 -26.80 3.06 -7.16
C ASN A 120 -27.92 3.74 -7.96
N ALA A 121 -29.06 3.98 -7.31
CA ALA A 121 -30.11 4.80 -7.87
C ALA A 121 -29.75 6.31 -7.83
N SER A 122 -28.98 6.73 -6.82
CA SER A 122 -28.50 8.10 -6.67
C SER A 122 -27.16 8.28 -7.36
N MET A 123 -27.10 9.16 -8.38
CA MET A 123 -25.88 9.42 -9.16
C MET A 123 -24.69 9.95 -8.33
N THR A 124 -24.91 10.41 -7.10
CA THR A 124 -23.88 10.92 -6.19
C THR A 124 -23.31 9.86 -5.25
N GLN A 125 -23.82 8.63 -5.29
CA GLN A 125 -23.46 7.56 -4.36
C GLN A 125 -23.14 6.29 -5.15
N GLY A 126 -22.29 5.43 -4.62
CA GLY A 126 -21.94 4.17 -5.29
C GLY A 126 -20.80 4.32 -6.31
N THR A 127 -20.66 3.30 -7.16
CA THR A 127 -19.56 3.15 -8.10
C THR A 127 -20.11 3.14 -9.53
N THR A 128 -19.36 3.74 -10.45
CA THR A 128 -19.67 3.69 -11.89
C THR A 128 -18.58 2.90 -12.59
N TRP A 129 -18.98 1.83 -13.26
CA TRP A 129 -18.12 1.03 -14.11
C TRP A 129 -18.23 1.48 -15.55
N TYR A 130 -17.12 1.45 -16.26
CA TYR A 130 -17.04 1.76 -17.68
C TYR A 130 -16.46 0.58 -18.44
N VAL A 131 -16.94 0.38 -19.66
CA VAL A 131 -16.35 -0.56 -20.62
C VAL A 131 -15.69 0.25 -21.72
N GLY A 132 -14.37 0.13 -21.82
CA GLY A 132 -13.56 0.74 -22.87
C GLY A 132 -13.30 -0.24 -24.02
N ARG A 133 -13.15 0.28 -25.24
CA ARG A 133 -12.68 -0.44 -26.42
C ARG A 133 -11.40 0.21 -26.95
N SER A 134 -10.41 -0.61 -27.32
CA SER A 134 -9.18 -0.14 -27.98
C SER A 134 -9.44 0.25 -29.43
N ILE A 135 -8.61 1.17 -29.95
CA ILE A 135 -8.70 1.64 -31.36
C ILE A 135 -8.14 0.60 -32.34
N THR A 136 -7.42 -0.41 -31.86
CA THR A 136 -6.84 -1.47 -32.69
C THR A 136 -7.90 -2.40 -33.29
N ASP A 137 -8.02 -2.32 -34.61
CA ASP A 137 -8.76 -3.14 -35.59
C ASP A 137 -10.26 -3.38 -35.36
N GLN A 138 -11.05 -2.39 -35.78
CA GLN A 138 -12.22 -2.69 -36.60
C GLN A 138 -11.72 -3.03 -38.01
N THR A 139 -11.50 -4.32 -38.27
CA THR A 139 -11.57 -4.85 -39.64
C THR A 139 -13.02 -4.87 -40.11
#